data_AF-A0A143Z580-F1
#
_entry.id   AF-A0A143Z580-F1
#
_cell.length_a   1.000
_cell.length_b   1.000
_cell.length_c   1.000
_cell.angle_alpha   90.00
_cell.angle_beta   90.00
_cell.angle_gamma   90.00
#
_symmetry.space_group_name_H-M   'P 1'
#
loop_
_entity.id
_entity.type
_entity.pdbx_description
1 polymer ?
#
loop_
_entity_poly.entity_id
_entity_poly.type
_entity_poly.pdbx_seq_one_letter_code
_entity_poly.pdbx_strand_id
1 'polypeptide(L)'
;MVEGYSDNTFKVVKETFFNEQGEPFTVEKHYRKQARGNFFKTHKPELRDLCMVIGGSKGKVMAYLLTHLNFTDNTVKVTQKKIVTDTGVSSAAVSNVLAELEQAGLLKTKPGYLMISPGLILRGDLRKVHMLEEAYKNFYENEPQNYAKSISLPQIIDHNSEILILSAFPIEGDGPHLQYYADSSDKFWELIFSCLEEDDPVGYGERIACLLKHHIALGTVMKITQTVRAGTLQRQFNPNDFQELLKKYPTIKTIVFNGDKAFQLFKKNVSLKDFPDIKTIKLPTTSPSRGRYIKPYEEKLTEWSSLIK
;
A
#
# COMPACT_ATOMS: atom_id res chain seq x y z
N MET A 1 29.01 8.70 6.31
CA MET A 1 29.50 7.87 5.18
C MET A 1 28.31 7.16 4.57
N VAL A 2 28.14 7.22 3.25
CA VAL A 2 27.02 6.58 2.55
C VAL A 2 27.38 5.10 2.40
N GLU A 3 26.94 4.27 3.35
CA GLU A 3 26.99 2.83 3.15
C GLU A 3 25.96 2.43 2.10
N GLY A 4 26.41 1.62 1.14
CA GLY A 4 25.64 1.21 -0.02
C GLY A 4 24.39 0.40 0.33
N TYR A 5 23.57 0.17 -0.70
CA TYR A 5 22.34 -0.62 -0.62
C TYR A 5 22.64 -2.04 -0.14
N SER A 6 22.12 -2.44 1.02
CA SER A 6 21.99 -3.85 1.40
C SER A 6 20.72 -4.42 0.77
N ASP A 7 20.87 -5.53 0.05
CA ASP A 7 19.81 -6.30 -0.61
C ASP A 7 18.86 -5.51 -1.52
N ASN A 8 19.40 -4.83 -2.53
CA ASN A 8 18.75 -4.39 -3.79
C ASN A 8 17.33 -3.76 -3.77
N THR A 9 16.75 -3.48 -2.60
CA THR A 9 15.33 -3.11 -2.42
C THR A 9 15.16 -1.98 -1.43
N PHE A 10 16.14 -1.68 -0.57
CA PHE A 10 16.08 -0.54 0.34
C PHE A 10 17.43 0.19 0.46
N LYS A 11 17.40 1.52 0.56
CA LYS A 11 18.49 2.38 1.03
C LYS A 11 18.29 2.57 2.53
N VAL A 12 19.27 2.19 3.34
CA VAL A 12 19.26 2.44 4.78
C VAL A 12 20.03 3.74 5.03
N VAL A 13 19.39 4.71 5.67
CA VAL A 13 20.04 5.95 6.11
C VAL A 13 19.98 5.98 7.63
N LYS A 14 21.16 6.06 8.24
CA LYS A 14 21.30 6.30 9.68
C LYS A 14 21.34 7.81 9.92
N GLU A 15 20.34 8.33 10.59
CA GLU A 15 20.32 9.72 11.05
C GLU A 15 20.40 9.74 12.57
N THR A 16 21.32 10.53 13.10
CA THR A 16 21.48 10.74 14.55
C THR A 16 20.65 11.96 14.95
N PHE A 17 19.76 11.75 15.91
CA PHE A 17 18.96 12.77 16.57
C PHE A 17 19.40 12.89 18.03
N PHE A 18 19.02 13.96 18.70
CA PHE A 18 19.25 14.14 20.13
C PHE A 18 17.89 14.15 20.83
N ASN A 19 17.76 13.42 21.94
CA ASN A 19 16.55 13.46 22.77
C ASN A 19 16.48 14.79 23.56
N GLU A 20 15.38 15.01 24.27
CA GLU A 20 15.16 16.23 25.06
C GLU A 20 16.21 16.43 26.18
N GLN A 21 16.92 15.37 26.55
CA GLN A 21 18.01 15.35 27.52
C GLN A 21 19.40 15.53 26.85
N GLY A 22 19.46 15.72 25.53
CA GLY A 22 20.69 15.92 24.77
C GLY A 22 21.46 14.64 24.44
N GLU A 23 20.89 13.46 24.68
CA GLU A 23 21.52 12.18 24.36
C GLU A 23 21.27 11.80 22.91
N PRO A 24 22.30 11.37 22.16
CA PRO A 24 22.15 10.98 20.76
C PRO A 24 21.43 9.63 20.64
N PHE A 25 20.40 9.56 19.81
CA PHE A 25 19.80 8.30 19.36
C PHE A 25 19.81 8.22 17.84
N THR A 26 20.08 7.04 17.30
CA THR A 26 20.17 6.82 15.85
C THR A 26 18.89 6.16 15.35
N VAL A 27 18.27 6.76 14.35
CA VAL A 27 17.11 6.18 13.67
C VAL A 27 17.59 5.62 12.34
N GLU A 28 17.35 4.32 12.14
CA GLU A 28 17.51 3.68 10.84
C GLU A 28 16.27 3.94 10.00
N LYS A 29 16.40 4.76 8.97
CA LYS A 29 15.35 5.00 7.98
C LYS A 29 15.55 4.07 6.79
N HIS A 30 14.54 3.24 6.53
CA HIS A 30 14.53 2.31 5.41
C HIS A 30 13.74 2.93 4.25
N TYR A 31 14.43 3.27 3.15
CA TYR A 31 13.80 3.82 1.96
C TYR A 31 13.76 2.76 0.88
N ARG A 32 12.58 2.37 0.38
CA ARG A 32 12.51 1.41 -0.73
C ARG A 32 13.21 1.98 -1.99
N LYS A 33 14.10 1.21 -2.60
CA LYS A 33 14.79 1.53 -3.85
C LYS A 33 13.73 1.77 -4.91
N GLN A 34 13.67 3.00 -5.42
CA GLN A 34 12.77 3.33 -6.52
C GLN A 34 13.25 2.60 -7.77
N ALA A 35 12.36 1.86 -8.44
CA ALA A 35 12.71 1.10 -9.65
C ALA A 35 13.16 2.02 -10.79
N ARG A 36 12.70 3.28 -10.80
CA ARG A 36 13.08 4.34 -11.73
C ARG A 36 13.17 5.67 -10.97
N GLY A 37 14.02 6.58 -11.43
CA GLY A 37 14.03 7.96 -10.91
C GLY A 37 12.72 8.68 -11.22
N ASN A 38 12.36 9.68 -10.40
CA ASN A 38 11.21 10.53 -10.67
C ASN A 38 11.52 11.51 -11.82
N PHE A 39 11.31 11.05 -13.05
CA PHE A 39 11.63 11.75 -14.30
C PHE A 39 11.18 13.21 -14.29
N PHE A 40 9.93 13.50 -13.94
CA PHE A 40 9.44 14.87 -13.99
C PHE A 40 9.98 15.76 -12.88
N LYS A 41 10.21 15.22 -11.67
CA LYS A 41 10.90 16.00 -10.63
C LYS A 41 12.30 16.42 -11.10
N THR A 42 12.96 15.56 -11.87
CA THR A 42 14.29 15.82 -12.42
C THR A 42 14.28 16.79 -13.61
N HIS A 43 13.29 16.70 -14.51
CA HIS A 43 13.31 17.39 -15.81
C HIS A 43 12.25 18.50 -15.99
N LYS A 44 11.51 18.86 -14.94
CA LYS A 44 10.45 19.88 -15.04
C LYS A 44 10.95 21.25 -15.52
N PRO A 45 12.05 21.82 -14.98
CA PRO A 45 12.57 23.10 -15.47
C PRO A 45 12.87 23.06 -16.96
N GLU A 46 13.52 22.00 -17.43
CA GLU A 46 13.93 21.80 -18.82
C GLU A 46 12.73 21.62 -19.74
N LEU A 47 11.71 20.85 -19.32
CA LEU A 47 10.47 20.68 -20.08
C LEU A 47 9.67 21.98 -20.20
N ARG A 48 9.62 22.79 -19.13
CA ARG A 48 9.01 24.12 -19.16
C ARG A 48 9.79 25.02 -20.14
N ASP A 49 11.11 25.05 -20.04
CA ASP A 49 11.94 25.91 -20.87
C ASP A 49 11.86 25.51 -22.35
N LEU A 50 11.78 24.21 -22.64
CA LEU A 50 11.51 23.69 -23.97
C LEU A 50 10.17 24.22 -24.52
N CYS A 51 9.10 24.20 -23.71
CA CYS A 51 7.81 24.75 -24.12
C CYS A 51 7.88 26.27 -24.40
N MET A 52 8.68 27.01 -23.63
CA MET A 52 8.90 28.45 -23.85
C MET A 52 9.70 28.73 -25.11
N VAL A 53 10.66 27.86 -25.47
CA VAL A 53 11.44 27.95 -26.72
C VAL A 53 10.57 27.67 -27.95
N ILE A 54 9.67 26.69 -27.89
CA ILE A 54 8.67 26.46 -28.96
C ILE A 54 7.81 27.73 -29.16
N GLY A 55 7.52 28.45 -28.08
CA GLY A 55 6.87 29.75 -28.10
C GLY A 55 5.39 29.70 -28.50
N GLY A 56 4.83 30.88 -28.80
CA GLY A 56 3.42 31.04 -29.16
C GLY A 56 2.43 30.70 -28.05
N SER A 57 1.14 30.63 -28.40
CA SER A 57 0.06 30.36 -27.44
C SER A 57 0.15 28.94 -26.85
N LYS A 58 0.50 27.94 -27.68
CA LYS A 58 0.63 26.52 -27.26
C LYS A 58 1.74 26.34 -26.22
N GLY A 59 2.94 26.87 -26.50
CA GLY A 59 4.09 26.79 -25.60
C GLY A 59 3.84 27.47 -24.26
N LYS A 60 3.27 28.68 -24.27
CA LYS A 60 2.93 29.44 -23.05
C LYS A 60 1.94 28.72 -22.15
N VAL A 61 0.86 28.18 -22.73
CA VAL A 61 -0.15 27.44 -21.95
C VAL A 61 0.44 26.15 -21.39
N MET A 62 1.20 25.39 -22.18
CA MET A 62 1.82 24.14 -21.69
C MET A 62 2.86 24.40 -20.60
N ALA A 63 3.73 25.40 -20.77
CA ALA A 63 4.70 25.81 -19.76
C ALA A 63 4.00 26.22 -18.44
N TYR A 64 2.87 26.92 -18.52
CA TYR A 64 2.05 27.26 -17.37
C TYR A 64 1.51 26.03 -16.65
N LEU A 65 0.90 25.08 -17.39
CA LEU A 65 0.35 23.85 -16.83
C LEU A 65 1.43 23.02 -16.13
N LEU A 66 2.60 22.83 -16.76
CA LEU A 66 3.72 22.10 -16.16
C LEU A 66 4.24 22.78 -14.89
N THR A 67 4.28 24.12 -14.88
CA THR A 67 4.72 24.89 -13.72
C THR A 67 3.76 24.73 -12.54
N HIS A 68 2.46 24.76 -12.79
CA HIS A 68 1.40 24.68 -11.77
C HIS A 68 0.92 23.25 -11.48
N LEU A 69 1.48 22.23 -12.15
CA LEU A 69 1.17 20.83 -11.89
C LEU A 69 1.59 20.44 -10.47
N ASN A 70 0.62 19.98 -9.70
CA ASN A 70 0.88 19.31 -8.44
C ASN A 70 1.27 17.85 -8.73
N PHE A 71 2.54 17.52 -8.52
CA PHE A 71 3.15 16.19 -8.71
C PHE A 71 2.51 15.07 -7.91
N THR A 72 1.81 15.50 -6.89
CA THR A 72 1.19 14.66 -5.93
C THR A 72 -0.01 14.07 -6.67
N ASP A 73 -1.00 14.88 -7.10
CA ASP A 73 -2.27 14.38 -7.67
C ASP A 73 -2.26 14.37 -9.17
N ASN A 74 -1.17 14.84 -9.77
CA ASN A 74 -1.08 15.06 -11.19
C ASN A 74 -2.17 16.03 -11.69
N THR A 75 -2.59 16.99 -10.83
CA THR A 75 -3.61 17.98 -11.17
C THR A 75 -3.04 19.39 -11.27
N VAL A 76 -3.72 20.22 -12.07
CA VAL A 76 -3.58 21.67 -12.10
C VAL A 76 -4.92 22.26 -11.67
N LYS A 77 -4.95 22.87 -10.48
CA LYS A 77 -6.17 23.46 -9.89
C LYS A 77 -6.26 24.94 -10.25
N VAL A 78 -6.79 25.22 -11.43
CA VAL A 78 -6.83 26.58 -11.99
C VAL A 78 -8.04 26.74 -12.91
N THR A 79 -8.58 27.96 -12.99
CA THR A 79 -9.63 28.32 -13.95
C THR A 79 -9.01 28.80 -15.26
N GLN A 80 -9.73 28.64 -16.39
CA GLN A 80 -9.25 29.17 -17.68
C GLN A 80 -8.98 30.67 -17.62
N LYS A 81 -9.82 31.43 -16.90
CA LYS A 81 -9.62 32.88 -16.67
C LYS A 81 -8.25 33.17 -16.04
N LYS A 82 -7.83 32.37 -15.05
CA LYS A 82 -6.53 32.55 -14.41
C LYS A 82 -5.37 32.18 -15.35
N ILE A 83 -5.51 31.15 -16.19
CA ILE A 83 -4.52 30.83 -17.22
C ILE A 83 -4.36 32.02 -18.19
N VAL A 84 -5.46 32.61 -18.66
CA VAL A 84 -5.45 33.80 -19.53
C VAL A 84 -4.68 34.96 -18.89
N THR A 85 -5.03 35.30 -17.64
CA THR A 85 -4.36 36.39 -16.90
C THR A 85 -2.86 36.14 -16.74
N ASP A 86 -2.47 34.94 -16.31
CA ASP A 86 -1.09 34.66 -15.95
C ASP A 86 -0.18 34.42 -17.18
N THR A 87 -0.74 34.03 -18.32
CA THR A 87 0.04 33.76 -19.56
C THR A 87 -0.01 34.89 -20.59
N GLY A 88 -0.98 35.81 -20.48
CA GLY A 88 -1.26 36.85 -21.47
C GLY A 88 -1.79 36.31 -22.80
N VAL A 89 -2.20 35.04 -22.86
CA VAL A 89 -2.78 34.41 -24.05
C VAL A 89 -4.28 34.68 -24.09
N SER A 90 -4.85 34.96 -25.27
CA SER A 90 -6.28 35.24 -25.41
C SER A 90 -7.15 34.05 -24.96
N SER A 91 -8.36 34.34 -24.46
CA SER A 91 -9.27 33.28 -24.00
C SER A 91 -9.57 32.24 -25.08
N ALA A 92 -9.82 32.68 -26.32
CA ALA A 92 -10.06 31.77 -27.44
C ALA A 92 -8.87 30.85 -27.72
N ALA A 93 -7.64 31.39 -27.65
CA ALA A 93 -6.44 30.59 -27.84
C ALA A 93 -6.24 29.60 -26.68
N VAL A 94 -6.46 29.99 -25.42
CA VAL A 94 -6.39 29.06 -24.27
C VAL A 94 -7.38 27.92 -24.44
N SER A 95 -8.64 28.21 -24.76
CA SER A 95 -9.67 27.18 -24.96
C SER A 95 -9.30 26.21 -26.08
N ASN A 96 -8.78 26.71 -27.21
CA ASN A 96 -8.34 25.86 -28.32
C ASN A 96 -7.18 24.95 -27.93
N VAL A 97 -6.16 25.47 -27.23
CA VAL A 97 -5.01 24.67 -26.80
C VAL A 97 -5.44 23.56 -25.83
N LEU A 98 -6.31 23.86 -24.87
CA LEU A 98 -6.81 22.85 -23.95
C LEU A 98 -7.59 21.75 -24.68
N ALA A 99 -8.44 22.12 -25.64
CA ALA A 99 -9.20 21.18 -26.45
C ALA A 99 -8.29 20.27 -27.30
N GLU A 100 -7.26 20.84 -27.94
CA GLU A 100 -6.29 20.05 -28.72
C GLU A 100 -5.53 19.03 -27.86
N LEU A 101 -5.08 19.44 -26.67
CA LEU A 101 -4.37 18.55 -25.76
C LEU A 101 -5.29 17.46 -25.20
N GLU A 102 -6.58 17.76 -25.00
CA GLU A 102 -7.59 16.79 -24.57
C GLU A 102 -7.88 15.77 -25.68
N GLN A 103 -8.05 16.23 -26.93
CA GLN A 103 -8.20 15.36 -28.10
C GLN A 103 -6.99 14.46 -28.33
N ALA A 104 -5.78 14.95 -28.04
CA ALA A 104 -4.56 14.16 -28.12
C ALA A 104 -4.40 13.15 -26.96
N GLY A 105 -5.33 13.11 -26.00
CA GLY A 105 -5.22 12.25 -24.81
C GLY A 105 -4.08 12.64 -23.87
N LEU A 106 -3.60 13.88 -23.96
CA LEU A 106 -2.50 14.40 -23.14
C LEU A 106 -3.01 15.08 -21.87
N LEU A 107 -4.28 15.48 -21.83
CA LEU A 107 -4.91 16.01 -20.63
C LEU A 107 -6.40 15.68 -20.58
N LYS A 108 -7.03 15.91 -19.43
CA LYS A 108 -8.48 15.93 -19.24
C LYS A 108 -8.89 17.18 -18.48
N THR A 109 -10.06 17.75 -18.81
CA THR A 109 -10.54 19.00 -18.18
C THR A 109 -11.89 18.87 -17.47
N LYS A 110 -12.02 19.57 -16.34
CA LYS A 110 -13.25 19.85 -15.58
C LYS A 110 -13.20 21.31 -15.09
N PRO A 111 -14.33 21.95 -14.74
CA PRO A 111 -14.32 23.32 -14.21
C PRO A 111 -13.37 23.46 -13.01
N GLY A 112 -12.29 24.24 -13.17
CA GLY A 112 -11.29 24.48 -12.13
C GLY A 112 -10.24 23.38 -11.93
N TYR A 113 -10.32 22.27 -12.67
CA TYR A 113 -9.43 21.11 -12.52
C TYR A 113 -8.97 20.59 -13.87
N LEU A 114 -7.66 20.44 -14.04
CA LEU A 114 -7.07 19.75 -15.17
C LEU A 114 -6.19 18.61 -14.67
N MET A 115 -6.13 17.51 -15.41
CA MET A 115 -5.21 16.41 -15.14
C MET A 115 -4.39 16.12 -16.39
N ILE A 116 -3.07 16.06 -16.28
CA ILE A 116 -2.20 15.70 -17.39
C ILE A 116 -2.10 14.17 -17.45
N SER A 117 -1.94 13.58 -18.63
CA SER A 117 -1.74 12.13 -18.76
C SER A 117 -0.51 11.66 -17.94
N PRO A 118 -0.67 10.74 -16.96
CA PRO A 118 0.44 10.23 -16.15
C PRO A 118 1.55 9.62 -17.00
N GLY A 119 1.20 8.96 -18.11
CA GLY A 119 2.14 8.31 -19.02
C GLY A 119 3.14 9.26 -19.68
N LEU A 120 2.80 10.55 -19.79
CA LEU A 120 3.65 11.59 -20.36
C LEU A 120 4.73 12.07 -19.38
N ILE A 121 4.38 12.16 -18.10
CA ILE A 121 5.14 12.94 -17.12
C ILE A 121 5.72 12.04 -16.03
N LEU A 122 4.95 11.09 -15.52
CA LEU A 122 5.30 10.36 -14.31
C LEU A 122 6.09 9.09 -14.61
N ARG A 123 7.19 8.95 -13.89
CA ARG A 123 8.03 7.75 -13.80
C ARG A 123 8.42 7.55 -12.34
N GLY A 124 8.76 6.32 -11.97
CA GLY A 124 9.23 6.00 -10.63
C GLY A 124 8.48 4.85 -9.98
N ASP A 125 7.80 5.13 -8.86
CA ASP A 125 6.99 4.12 -8.16
C ASP A 125 5.85 3.64 -9.07
N LEU A 126 5.99 2.41 -9.58
CA LEU A 126 5.05 1.79 -10.52
C LEU A 126 3.62 1.76 -9.98
N ARG A 127 3.46 1.61 -8.66
CA ARG A 127 2.14 1.61 -8.01
C ARG A 127 1.49 2.98 -8.11
N LYS A 128 2.24 4.04 -7.78
CA LYS A 128 1.77 5.42 -7.91
C LYS A 128 1.44 5.76 -9.38
N VAL A 129 2.24 5.28 -10.34
CA VAL A 129 1.98 5.48 -11.77
C VAL A 129 0.65 4.83 -12.16
N HIS A 130 0.48 3.54 -11.89
CA HIS A 130 -0.75 2.80 -12.21
C HIS A 130 -2.00 3.42 -11.56
N MET A 131 -1.88 3.78 -10.29
CA MET A 131 -2.91 4.49 -9.53
C MET A 131 -3.34 5.80 -10.20
N LEU A 132 -2.39 6.63 -10.64
CA LEU A 132 -2.71 7.88 -11.32
C LEU A 132 -3.25 7.64 -12.73
N GLU A 133 -2.90 6.53 -13.40
CA GLU A 133 -3.53 6.11 -14.65
C GLU A 133 -4.99 5.70 -14.46
N GLU A 134 -5.32 4.95 -13.40
CA GLU A 134 -6.71 4.64 -13.03
C GLU A 134 -7.48 5.93 -12.74
N ALA A 135 -6.91 6.85 -11.95
CA ALA A 135 -7.53 8.15 -11.67
C ALA A 135 -7.74 8.99 -12.93
N TYR A 136 -6.76 8.98 -13.85
CA TYR A 136 -6.88 9.65 -15.13
C TYR A 136 -7.99 9.03 -15.98
N LYS A 137 -8.11 7.70 -16.03
CA LYS A 137 -9.21 7.01 -16.75
C LYS A 137 -10.57 7.44 -16.21
N ASN A 138 -10.74 7.42 -14.89
CA ASN A 138 -12.01 7.71 -14.22
C ASN A 138 -12.28 9.21 -14.03
N PHE A 139 -11.42 10.09 -14.55
CA PHE A 139 -11.48 11.53 -14.32
C PHE A 139 -12.83 12.18 -14.62
N TYR A 140 -13.65 11.64 -15.54
CA TYR A 140 -14.97 12.19 -15.90
C TYR A 140 -16.10 11.71 -15.01
N GLU A 141 -15.95 10.56 -14.34
CA GLU A 141 -16.88 10.12 -13.31
C GLU A 141 -16.83 11.12 -12.12
N ASN A 142 -17.96 11.34 -11.44
CA ASN A 142 -18.12 12.49 -10.54
C ASN A 142 -17.02 12.56 -9.46
N GLU A 143 -16.26 13.67 -9.52
CA GLU A 143 -15.10 14.08 -8.70
C GLU A 143 -13.82 13.21 -8.80
N PRO A 144 -12.60 13.81 -8.82
CA PRO A 144 -11.37 13.10 -8.50
C PRO A 144 -11.40 12.76 -7.01
N GLN A 145 -12.22 11.77 -6.65
CA GLN A 145 -12.41 11.41 -5.26
C GLN A 145 -11.10 10.88 -4.70
N ASN A 146 -10.90 11.17 -3.41
CA ASN A 146 -9.97 10.44 -2.57
C ASN A 146 -10.30 8.95 -2.68
N TYR A 147 -9.77 8.25 -3.68
CA TYR A 147 -10.05 6.84 -3.79
C TYR A 147 -9.15 6.14 -2.78
N ALA A 148 -9.80 5.51 -1.82
CA ALA A 148 -9.20 4.66 -0.82
C ALA A 148 -9.26 3.23 -1.36
N LYS A 149 -8.12 2.70 -1.84
CA LYS A 149 -7.99 1.30 -2.27
C LYS A 149 -7.38 0.51 -1.13
N SER A 150 -8.07 -0.53 -0.67
CA SER A 150 -7.44 -1.52 0.19
C SER A 150 -6.47 -2.35 -0.66
N ILE A 151 -5.20 -2.37 -0.29
CA ILE A 151 -4.13 -3.06 -1.03
C ILE A 151 -3.48 -4.16 -0.19
N SER A 152 -4.30 -4.81 0.64
CA SER A 152 -3.93 -6.01 1.38
C SER A 152 -4.59 -7.24 0.78
N LEU A 153 -3.96 -8.40 0.96
CA LEU A 153 -4.62 -9.67 0.74
C LEU A 153 -5.96 -9.72 1.52
N PRO A 154 -7.02 -10.27 0.90
CA PRO A 154 -8.26 -10.54 1.61
C PRO A 154 -8.01 -11.62 2.68
N GLN A 155 -8.81 -11.58 3.74
CA GLN A 155 -8.89 -12.68 4.70
C GLN A 155 -9.31 -13.95 3.95
N ILE A 156 -8.59 -15.04 4.15
CA ILE A 156 -8.90 -16.35 3.56
C ILE A 156 -9.73 -17.11 4.58
N ILE A 157 -11.02 -17.23 4.30
CA ILE A 157 -12.01 -17.74 5.24
C ILE A 157 -13.22 -18.27 4.48
N ASP A 158 -13.81 -19.34 4.99
CA ASP A 158 -15.09 -19.88 4.51
C ASP A 158 -16.07 -20.10 5.68
N HIS A 159 -17.27 -20.58 5.37
CA HIS A 159 -18.31 -20.83 6.37
C HIS A 159 -18.08 -22.07 7.25
N ASN A 160 -17.04 -22.85 6.98
CA ASN A 160 -16.66 -24.00 7.80
C ASN A 160 -15.47 -23.69 8.71
N SER A 161 -14.88 -22.50 8.59
CA SER A 161 -13.70 -22.11 9.36
C SER A 161 -14.03 -21.96 10.85
N GLU A 162 -13.25 -22.63 11.71
CA GLU A 162 -13.40 -22.61 13.16
C GLU A 162 -12.24 -21.87 13.86
N ILE A 163 -11.06 -21.89 13.23
CA ILE A 163 -9.83 -21.26 13.74
C ILE A 163 -9.41 -20.16 12.78
N LEU A 164 -9.23 -18.93 13.27
CA LEU A 164 -8.70 -17.81 12.49
C LEU A 164 -7.30 -17.44 12.96
N ILE A 165 -6.29 -17.70 12.12
CA ILE A 165 -4.89 -17.35 12.40
C ILE A 165 -4.57 -15.96 11.83
N LEU A 166 -4.17 -15.05 12.71
CA LEU A 166 -3.92 -13.64 12.40
C LEU A 166 -2.45 -13.27 12.55
N SER A 167 -1.86 -12.74 11.48
CA SER A 167 -0.62 -11.96 11.56
C SER A 167 -0.92 -10.49 11.85
N ALA A 168 0.10 -9.72 12.24
CA ALA A 168 -0.09 -8.33 12.66
C ALA A 168 -0.48 -7.41 11.49
N PHE A 169 0.24 -7.52 10.38
CA PHE A 169 0.19 -6.59 9.28
C PHE A 169 0.00 -7.33 7.95
N PRO A 170 -0.72 -6.71 7.01
CA PRO A 170 -0.91 -7.29 5.70
C PRO A 170 0.38 -7.26 4.90
N ILE A 171 0.49 -8.18 3.96
CA ILE A 171 1.53 -8.11 2.93
C ILE A 171 1.16 -6.98 1.98
N GLU A 172 2.09 -6.03 1.81
CA GLU A 172 1.88 -4.90 0.91
C GLU A 172 2.08 -5.30 -0.54
N GLY A 173 1.08 -5.07 -1.39
CA GLY A 173 1.26 -5.08 -2.83
C GLY A 173 -0.06 -5.09 -3.58
N ASP A 174 0.05 -5.19 -4.89
CA ASP A 174 -1.02 -5.06 -5.85
C ASP A 174 -0.71 -6.04 -6.99
N GLY A 175 -1.17 -7.28 -6.85
CA GLY A 175 -0.99 -8.30 -7.88
C GLY A 175 -1.56 -9.67 -7.51
N PRO A 176 -1.83 -10.52 -8.51
CA PRO A 176 -2.39 -11.86 -8.32
C PRO A 176 -1.43 -12.85 -7.63
N HIS A 177 -0.16 -12.45 -7.42
CA HIS A 177 0.88 -13.27 -6.82
C HIS A 177 1.10 -12.99 -5.33
N LEU A 178 0.27 -12.16 -4.70
CA LEU A 178 0.33 -11.98 -3.26
C LEU A 178 -0.09 -13.28 -2.57
N GLN A 179 0.72 -13.72 -1.61
CA GLN A 179 0.47 -14.96 -0.86
C GLN A 179 0.80 -14.70 0.61
N TYR A 180 -0.02 -15.23 1.52
CA TYR A 180 0.34 -15.26 2.94
C TYR A 180 1.64 -16.04 3.13
N TYR A 181 2.53 -15.54 3.97
CA TYR A 181 3.80 -16.19 4.31
C TYR A 181 4.63 -16.60 3.08
N ALA A 182 4.72 -15.72 2.09
CA ALA A 182 5.50 -15.94 0.86
C ALA A 182 7.02 -15.91 1.07
N ASP A 183 7.49 -15.32 2.17
CA ASP A 183 8.91 -15.25 2.50
C ASP A 183 9.41 -16.65 2.89
N SER A 184 10.39 -17.19 2.15
CA SER A 184 10.96 -18.52 2.38
C SER A 184 11.65 -18.69 3.73
N SER A 185 11.95 -17.58 4.42
CA SER A 185 12.51 -17.59 5.77
C SER A 185 11.43 -17.60 6.87
N ASP A 186 10.17 -17.35 6.52
CA ASP A 186 9.03 -17.54 7.42
C ASP A 186 8.71 -19.04 7.55
N LYS A 187 8.60 -19.51 8.79
CA LYS A 187 8.41 -20.92 9.13
C LYS A 187 6.94 -21.32 9.27
N PHE A 188 6.00 -20.47 8.82
CA PHE A 188 4.57 -20.73 8.98
C PHE A 188 4.13 -22.04 8.35
N TRP A 189 4.44 -22.25 7.06
CA TRP A 189 4.03 -23.45 6.34
C TRP A 189 4.63 -24.71 6.97
N GLU A 190 5.93 -24.69 7.24
CA GLU A 190 6.63 -25.80 7.91
C GLU A 190 5.99 -26.15 9.27
N LEU A 191 5.70 -25.14 10.10
CA LEU A 191 5.06 -25.34 11.41
C LEU A 191 3.64 -25.87 11.30
N ILE A 192 2.78 -25.23 10.50
CA ILE A 192 1.36 -25.59 10.47
C ILE A 192 1.14 -26.98 9.89
N PHE A 193 1.89 -27.37 8.86
CA PHE A 193 1.80 -28.71 8.28
C PHE A 193 2.40 -29.78 9.20
N SER A 194 3.46 -29.45 9.95
CA SER A 194 3.95 -30.32 11.03
C SER A 194 2.90 -30.53 12.12
N CYS A 195 2.13 -29.49 12.49
CA CYS A 195 1.06 -29.61 13.47
C CYS A 195 -0.16 -30.38 12.95
N LEU A 196 -0.42 -30.33 11.64
CA LEU A 196 -1.53 -31.03 10.99
C LEU A 196 -1.20 -32.51 10.68
N GLU A 197 0.06 -32.91 10.83
CA GLU A 197 0.57 -34.21 10.39
C GLU A 197 0.28 -34.48 8.89
N GLU A 198 0.32 -33.42 8.07
CA GLU A 198 0.19 -33.49 6.61
C GLU A 198 1.48 -32.99 5.93
N ASP A 199 1.76 -33.49 4.72
CA ASP A 199 2.86 -32.98 3.89
C ASP A 199 2.55 -31.55 3.40
N ASP A 200 3.53 -30.65 3.45
CA ASP A 200 3.40 -29.27 2.92
C ASP A 200 3.29 -29.28 1.39
N PRO A 201 2.14 -28.89 0.80
CA PRO A 201 1.98 -28.85 -0.65
C PRO A 201 2.88 -27.80 -1.31
N VAL A 202 3.29 -28.08 -2.56
CA VAL A 202 4.14 -27.16 -3.34
C VAL A 202 3.36 -25.91 -3.76
N GLY A 203 2.07 -26.05 -4.10
CA GLY A 203 1.23 -24.96 -4.57
C GLY A 203 0.59 -24.16 -3.43
N TYR A 204 0.65 -22.83 -3.49
CA TYR A 204 -0.07 -21.97 -2.53
C TYR A 204 -1.58 -22.23 -2.50
N GLY A 205 -2.22 -22.48 -3.66
CA GLY A 205 -3.64 -22.83 -3.70
C GLY A 205 -3.96 -24.14 -2.98
N GLU A 206 -3.07 -25.13 -3.07
CA GLU A 206 -3.19 -26.42 -2.38
C GLU A 206 -2.98 -26.26 -0.88
N ARG A 207 -2.01 -25.43 -0.46
CA ARG A 207 -1.81 -25.06 0.94
C ARG A 207 -3.07 -24.46 1.55
N ILE A 208 -3.67 -23.49 0.86
CA ILE A 208 -4.91 -22.85 1.30
C ILE A 208 -6.08 -23.85 1.36
N ALA A 209 -6.23 -24.70 0.35
CA ALA A 209 -7.28 -25.71 0.32
C ALA A 209 -7.16 -26.70 1.50
N CYS A 210 -5.94 -27.13 1.83
CA CYS A 210 -5.69 -27.99 2.98
C CYS A 210 -6.04 -27.28 4.30
N LEU A 211 -5.61 -26.04 4.50
CA LEU A 211 -5.97 -25.29 5.71
C LEU A 211 -7.49 -25.16 5.88
N LEU A 212 -8.23 -24.82 4.82
CA LEU A 212 -9.68 -24.71 4.87
C LEU A 212 -10.37 -26.06 5.14
N LYS A 213 -9.84 -27.17 4.60
CA LYS A 213 -10.28 -28.54 4.92
C LYS A 213 -10.13 -28.85 6.41
N HIS A 214 -9.11 -28.29 7.06
CA HIS A 214 -8.89 -28.37 8.51
C HIS A 214 -9.58 -27.25 9.31
N HIS A 215 -10.51 -26.51 8.69
CA HIS A 215 -11.25 -25.42 9.32
C HIS A 215 -10.37 -24.26 9.79
N ILE A 216 -9.20 -24.06 9.17
CA ILE A 216 -8.23 -23.01 9.48
C ILE A 216 -8.32 -21.90 8.43
N ALA A 217 -8.71 -20.71 8.88
CA ALA A 217 -8.70 -19.47 8.14
C ALA A 217 -7.41 -18.67 8.40
N LEU A 218 -7.00 -17.87 7.41
CA LEU A 218 -5.84 -16.98 7.48
C LEU A 218 -6.21 -15.52 7.33
N GLY A 219 -5.49 -14.67 8.05
CA GLY A 219 -5.84 -13.27 8.11
C GLY A 219 -4.77 -12.36 8.68
N THR A 220 -5.11 -11.08 8.71
CA THR A 220 -4.31 -10.06 9.40
C THR A 220 -5.16 -9.21 10.33
N VAL A 221 -4.58 -8.72 11.42
CA VAL A 221 -5.25 -7.78 12.33
C VAL A 221 -5.48 -6.44 11.64
N MET A 222 -4.44 -5.91 11.00
CA MET A 222 -4.51 -4.64 10.28
C MET A 222 -4.74 -4.86 8.79
N LYS A 223 -5.46 -3.94 8.16
CA LYS A 223 -5.49 -3.72 6.70
C LYS A 223 -4.76 -2.42 6.37
N ILE A 224 -4.20 -2.37 5.16
CA ILE A 224 -3.59 -1.15 4.63
C ILE A 224 -4.53 -0.54 3.61
N THR A 225 -4.93 0.69 3.88
CA THR A 225 -5.68 1.52 2.95
C THR A 225 -4.73 2.53 2.33
N GLN A 226 -4.67 2.54 1.01
CA GLN A 226 -3.99 3.58 0.26
C GLN A 226 -5.01 4.58 -0.24
N THR A 227 -4.86 5.83 0.21
CA THR A 227 -5.70 6.93 -0.22
C THR A 227 -4.85 7.92 -0.98
N VAL A 228 -5.32 8.32 -2.16
CA VAL A 228 -4.72 9.43 -2.91
C VAL A 228 -5.48 10.69 -2.54
N ARG A 229 -4.90 11.53 -1.66
CA ARG A 229 -5.53 12.79 -1.23
C ARG A 229 -4.70 13.98 -1.66
N ALA A 230 -5.30 14.85 -2.47
CA ALA A 230 -4.57 15.86 -3.23
C ALA A 230 -3.29 15.26 -3.85
N GLY A 231 -3.37 13.96 -4.17
CA GLY A 231 -2.31 13.22 -4.81
C GLY A 231 -1.23 12.61 -3.97
N THR A 232 -1.29 12.89 -2.69
CA THR A 232 -0.32 12.32 -1.77
C THR A 232 -0.82 10.92 -1.59
N LEU A 233 0.04 9.96 -1.95
CA LEU A 233 -0.21 8.60 -1.54
C LEU A 233 -0.06 8.58 -0.02
N GLN A 234 -1.19 8.50 0.66
CA GLN A 234 -1.24 8.29 2.09
C GLN A 234 -1.52 6.82 2.33
N ARG A 235 -0.75 6.23 3.26
CA ARG A 235 -0.94 4.87 3.72
C ARG A 235 -1.46 4.92 5.14
N GLN A 236 -2.59 4.29 5.38
CA GLN A 236 -3.15 4.17 6.70
C GLN A 236 -3.31 2.70 7.05
N PHE A 237 -2.84 2.33 8.24
CA PHE A 237 -3.11 1.04 8.83
C PHE A 237 -4.34 1.16 9.72
N ASN A 238 -5.40 0.46 9.34
CA ASN A 238 -6.65 0.40 10.09
C ASN A 238 -6.88 -1.06 10.51
N PRO A 239 -7.52 -1.35 11.66
CA PRO A 239 -7.93 -2.71 11.97
C PRO A 239 -8.90 -3.24 10.90
N ASN A 240 -8.86 -4.54 10.64
CA ASN A 240 -9.94 -5.21 9.93
C ASN A 240 -11.23 -5.18 10.77
N ASP A 241 -12.38 -5.22 10.10
CA ASP A 241 -13.67 -5.22 10.80
C ASP A 241 -13.99 -6.64 11.31
N PHE A 242 -13.53 -6.94 12.52
CA PHE A 242 -13.79 -8.23 13.14
C PHE A 242 -15.23 -8.38 13.63
N GLN A 243 -15.96 -7.28 13.82
CA GLN A 243 -17.37 -7.33 14.23
C GLN A 243 -18.23 -7.86 13.08
N GLU A 244 -18.03 -7.32 11.87
CA GLU A 244 -18.69 -7.81 10.67
C GLU A 244 -18.22 -9.21 10.30
N LEU A 245 -16.91 -9.48 10.36
CA LEU A 245 -16.33 -10.78 10.03
C LEU A 245 -16.90 -11.90 10.90
N LEU A 246 -16.94 -11.71 12.22
CA LEU A 246 -17.41 -12.74 13.15
C LEU A 246 -18.94 -12.94 13.10
N LYS A 247 -19.71 -11.91 12.73
CA LYS A 247 -21.15 -12.07 12.42
C LYS A 247 -21.35 -12.89 11.14
N LYS A 248 -20.51 -12.68 10.14
CA LYS A 248 -20.58 -13.38 8.85
C LYS A 248 -20.12 -14.84 8.95
N TYR A 249 -19.14 -15.12 9.82
CA TYR A 249 -18.57 -16.45 10.03
C TYR A 249 -18.70 -16.86 11.50
N PRO A 250 -19.93 -17.17 11.97
CA PRO A 250 -20.20 -17.51 13.37
C PRO A 250 -19.59 -18.84 13.81
N THR A 251 -19.06 -19.64 12.88
CA THR A 251 -18.33 -20.89 13.17
C THR A 251 -16.96 -20.65 13.77
N ILE A 252 -16.38 -19.44 13.64
CA ILE A 252 -15.11 -19.11 14.29
C ILE A 252 -15.29 -19.15 15.80
N LYS A 253 -14.59 -20.09 16.44
CA LYS A 253 -14.55 -20.26 17.90
C LYS A 253 -13.22 -19.81 18.49
N THR A 254 -12.16 -19.77 17.67
CA THR A 254 -10.79 -19.49 18.14
C THR A 254 -10.08 -18.50 17.23
N ILE A 255 -9.53 -17.45 17.82
CA ILE A 255 -8.62 -16.52 17.15
C ILE A 255 -7.20 -16.75 17.66
N VAL A 256 -6.29 -17.02 16.74
CA VAL A 256 -4.89 -17.34 17.02
C VAL A 256 -4.01 -16.20 16.52
N PHE A 257 -3.16 -15.66 17.39
CA PHE A 257 -2.23 -14.60 17.03
C PHE A 257 -0.85 -15.16 16.75
N ASN A 258 -0.40 -15.03 15.51
CA ASN A 258 0.96 -15.35 15.10
C ASN A 258 1.92 -14.22 15.54
N GLY A 259 2.36 -14.30 16.80
CA GLY A 259 3.29 -13.35 17.42
C GLY A 259 2.63 -12.26 18.28
N ASP A 260 3.44 -11.68 19.17
CA ASP A 260 2.98 -10.72 20.17
C ASP A 260 2.40 -9.45 19.54
N LYS A 261 2.98 -8.98 18.43
CA LYS A 261 2.50 -7.76 17.76
C LYS A 261 1.05 -7.88 17.29
N ALA A 262 0.65 -9.04 16.77
CA ALA A 262 -0.71 -9.29 16.33
C ALA A 262 -1.67 -9.24 17.53
N PHE A 263 -1.33 -9.93 18.62
CA PHE A 263 -2.11 -9.93 19.85
C PHE A 263 -2.30 -8.52 20.42
N GLN A 264 -1.23 -7.73 20.53
CA GLN A 264 -1.31 -6.37 21.09
C GLN A 264 -2.15 -5.44 20.22
N LEU A 265 -2.01 -5.51 18.89
CA LEU A 265 -2.81 -4.71 17.97
C LEU A 265 -4.29 -5.11 18.02
N PHE A 266 -4.59 -6.40 18.11
CA PHE A 266 -5.97 -6.86 18.20
C PHE A 266 -6.60 -6.40 19.50
N LYS A 267 -5.95 -6.67 20.64
CA LYS A 267 -6.42 -6.24 21.97
C LYS A 267 -6.64 -4.74 22.07
N LYS A 268 -5.81 -3.94 21.40
CA LYS A 268 -5.94 -2.47 21.39
C LYS A 268 -7.12 -1.97 20.56
N ASN A 269 -7.41 -2.62 19.44
CA ASN A 269 -8.31 -2.06 18.41
C ASN A 269 -9.63 -2.83 18.25
N VAL A 270 -9.77 -4.01 18.86
CA VAL A 270 -10.92 -4.92 18.64
C VAL A 270 -11.55 -5.29 19.99
N SER A 271 -12.86 -5.12 20.08
CA SER A 271 -13.68 -5.57 21.20
C SER A 271 -14.38 -6.88 20.83
N LEU A 272 -14.36 -7.87 21.73
CA LEU A 272 -15.08 -9.15 21.58
C LEU A 272 -16.32 -9.26 22.48
N LYS A 273 -16.85 -8.14 23.00
CA LYS A 273 -18.00 -8.15 23.91
C LYS A 273 -19.23 -8.87 23.35
N ASP A 274 -19.46 -8.75 22.05
CA ASP A 274 -20.59 -9.38 21.36
C ASP A 274 -20.33 -10.86 21.00
N PHE A 275 -19.13 -11.37 21.29
CA PHE A 275 -18.69 -12.74 21.00
C PHE A 275 -17.97 -13.37 22.20
N PRO A 276 -18.65 -13.54 23.35
CA PRO A 276 -18.02 -13.98 24.59
C PRO A 276 -17.41 -15.39 24.52
N ASP A 277 -17.90 -16.22 23.61
CA ASP A 277 -17.47 -17.62 23.45
C ASP A 277 -16.19 -17.78 22.60
N ILE A 278 -15.72 -16.68 21.98
CA ILE A 278 -14.49 -16.73 21.17
C ILE A 278 -13.26 -16.79 22.07
N LYS A 279 -12.50 -17.87 21.90
CA LYS A 279 -11.19 -18.05 22.56
C LYS A 279 -10.13 -17.28 21.81
N THR A 280 -9.18 -16.70 22.57
CA THR A 280 -8.02 -16.01 22.02
C THR A 280 -6.75 -16.71 22.47
N ILE A 281 -5.89 -17.07 21.51
CA ILE A 281 -4.64 -17.79 21.77
C ILE A 281 -3.49 -16.99 21.15
N LYS A 282 -2.43 -16.76 21.91
CA LYS A 282 -1.22 -16.11 21.42
C LYS A 282 -0.12 -17.15 21.24
N LEU A 283 0.42 -17.26 20.04
CA LEU A 283 1.51 -18.17 19.70
C LEU A 283 2.81 -17.43 19.36
N PRO A 284 3.97 -18.11 19.45
CA PRO A 284 5.24 -17.58 18.98
C PRO A 284 5.16 -17.21 17.49
N THR A 285 5.89 -16.16 17.10
CA THR A 285 5.91 -15.73 15.69
C THR A 285 6.62 -16.73 14.79
N THR A 286 6.08 -16.97 13.60
CA THR A 286 6.70 -17.81 12.56
C THR A 286 7.70 -17.06 11.69
N SER A 287 7.65 -15.72 11.68
CA SER A 287 8.57 -14.86 10.96
C SER A 287 10.01 -14.97 11.48
N PRO A 288 11.03 -14.74 10.63
CA PRO A 288 12.44 -14.62 11.02
C PRO A 288 12.67 -13.33 11.83
N SER A 289 12.05 -13.21 13.00
CA SER A 289 12.28 -12.08 13.88
C SER A 289 13.75 -12.07 14.29
N ARG A 290 14.39 -10.90 14.24
CA ARG A 290 15.77 -10.69 14.73
C ARG A 290 15.67 -10.05 16.11
N GLY A 291 15.39 -10.86 17.13
CA GLY A 291 15.27 -10.42 18.52
C GLY A 291 16.07 -11.31 19.48
N ARG A 292 16.41 -10.78 20.66
CA ARG A 292 17.19 -11.50 21.69
C ARG A 292 16.42 -12.66 22.35
N TYR A 293 15.13 -12.84 22.04
CA TYR A 293 14.21 -13.81 22.64
C TYR A 293 13.43 -14.62 21.58
N ILE A 294 14.12 -15.15 20.57
CA ILE A 294 13.48 -16.03 19.57
C ILE A 294 13.45 -17.44 20.14
N LYS A 295 12.25 -18.02 20.23
CA LYS A 295 12.10 -19.43 20.57
C LYS A 295 12.67 -20.33 19.45
N PRO A 296 13.44 -21.38 19.77
CA PRO A 296 13.83 -22.43 18.82
C PRO A 296 12.61 -23.04 18.11
N TYR A 297 12.84 -23.62 16.93
CA TYR A 297 11.77 -24.25 16.14
C TYR A 297 10.96 -25.27 16.96
N GLU A 298 11.63 -26.15 17.69
CA GLU A 298 10.98 -27.20 18.50
C GLU A 298 10.04 -26.65 19.58
N GLU A 299 10.43 -25.54 20.22
CA GLU A 299 9.56 -24.87 21.19
C GLU A 299 8.35 -24.24 20.51
N LYS A 300 8.56 -23.62 19.33
CA LYS A 300 7.44 -23.11 18.53
C LYS A 300 6.50 -24.24 18.14
N LEU A 301 7.03 -25.35 17.62
CA LEU A 301 6.24 -26.51 17.22
C LEU A 301 5.43 -27.04 18.40
N THR A 302 6.04 -27.18 19.57
CA THR A 302 5.35 -27.64 20.80
C THR A 302 4.15 -26.74 21.14
N GLU A 303 4.31 -25.42 21.08
CA GLU A 303 3.21 -24.47 21.34
C GLU A 303 2.16 -24.47 20.23
N TRP A 304 2.58 -24.53 18.96
CA TRP A 304 1.66 -24.55 17.82
C TRP A 304 0.85 -25.85 17.76
N SER A 305 1.44 -27.00 18.09
CA SER A 305 0.75 -28.29 18.13
C SER A 305 -0.32 -28.38 19.23
N SER A 306 -0.34 -27.43 20.19
CA SER A 306 -1.44 -27.33 21.15
C SER A 306 -2.77 -26.87 20.52
N LEU A 307 -2.71 -26.33 19.29
CA LEU A 307 -3.86 -25.80 18.56
C LEU A 307 -4.74 -26.87 17.91
N ILE A 308 -4.14 -27.96 17.43
CA ILE A 308 -4.75 -28.91 16.47
C ILE A 308 -5.10 -30.24 17.16
N LYS A 309 -5.72 -30.15 18.35
CA LYS A 309 -6.20 -31.34 19.10
C LYS A 309 -7.71 -31.48 19.06
#